data_AF-A0A6B1FI29-F1
#
_entry.id   AF-A0A6B1FI29-F1
#
_cell.length_a   1.000
_cell.length_b   1.000
_cell.length_c   1.000
_cell.angle_alpha   90.00
_cell.angle_beta   90.00
_cell.angle_gamma   90.00
#
_symmetry.space_group_name_H-M   'P 1'
#
loop_
_entity.id
_entity.type
_entity.pdbx_description
1 polymer ?
#
loop_
_entity_poly.entity_id
_entity_poly.type
_entity_poly.pdbx_seq_one_letter_code
_entity_poly.pdbx_strand_id
1 'polypeptide(L)'
;MDGWGYSFNVVACFTRKWISYAFDTNTTRHVAIDSITNAVAAEKPDCSRLRIRTDNGNQYASHDFRKVVQILGISKHEFIWKNTPEQNEHVESFHKTLKKEYM
;
A
#
# COMPACT_ATOMS: atom_id res chain seq x y z
N MET A 1 -2.68 -15.72 22.25
CA MET A 1 -3.02 -14.29 22.31
C MET A 1 -3.45 -13.89 20.92
N ASP A 2 -4.76 -13.86 20.68
CA ASP A 2 -5.33 -13.32 19.44
C ASP A 2 -5.21 -11.80 19.47
N GLY A 3 -4.17 -11.30 18.81
CA GLY A 3 -3.95 -9.86 18.61
C GLY A 3 -4.33 -9.46 17.19
N TRP A 4 -4.88 -8.26 17.04
CA TRP A 4 -5.07 -7.65 15.71
C TRP A 4 -3.72 -7.18 15.18
N GLY A 5 -3.41 -7.52 13.93
CA GLY A 5 -2.22 -7.06 13.21
C GLY A 5 -2.61 -6.28 11.97
N TYR A 6 -1.76 -5.34 11.57
CA TYR A 6 -1.95 -4.52 10.39
C TYR A 6 -0.99 -4.98 9.29
N SER A 7 -1.54 -5.27 8.12
CA SER A 7 -0.78 -5.62 6.92
C SER A 7 -0.98 -4.53 5.86
N PHE A 8 0.13 -4.03 5.33
CA PHE A 8 0.20 -3.07 4.24
C PHE A 8 0.79 -3.74 3.03
N ASN A 9 0.14 -3.62 1.89
CA ASN A 9 0.51 -4.35 0.67
C ASN A 9 0.60 -3.38 -0.51
N VAL A 10 1.64 -3.53 -1.33
CA VAL A 10 1.84 -2.76 -2.55
C VAL A 10 1.80 -3.70 -3.75
N VAL A 11 0.88 -3.42 -4.67
CA VAL A 11 0.65 -4.20 -5.88
C VAL A 11 0.79 -3.31 -7.10
N ALA A 12 1.51 -3.79 -8.11
CA ALA A 12 1.56 -3.16 -9.42
C ALA A 12 0.27 -3.45 -10.19
N CYS A 13 -0.58 -2.45 -10.41
CA CYS A 13 -1.86 -2.65 -11.12
C CYS A 13 -1.69 -3.13 -12.58
N PHE A 14 -0.60 -2.74 -13.25
CA PHE A 14 -0.37 -3.11 -14.66
C PHE A 14 0.04 -4.58 -14.81
N THR A 15 1.02 -5.04 -14.02
CA THR A 15 1.57 -6.40 -14.10
C THR A 15 0.84 -7.39 -13.20
N ARG A 16 -0.03 -6.90 -12.30
CA ARG A 16 -0.61 -7.66 -11.19
C ARG A 16 0.44 -8.30 -10.28
N LYS A 17 1.67 -7.77 -10.32
CA LYS A 17 2.79 -8.24 -9.51
C LYS A 17 2.66 -7.67 -8.11
N TRP A 18 2.85 -8.51 -7.11
CA TRP A 18 3.07 -8.07 -5.75
C TRP A 18 4.49 -7.54 -5.60
N ILE A 19 4.61 -6.29 -5.14
CA ILE A 19 5.92 -5.64 -5.02
C ILE A 19 6.44 -5.75 -3.60
N SER A 20 5.62 -5.46 -2.60
CA SER A 20 6.03 -5.47 -1.20
C SER A 20 4.86 -5.65 -0.23
N TYR A 21 5.19 -6.08 0.98
CA TYR A 21 4.31 -6.00 2.13
C TYR A 21 5.08 -5.53 3.36
N ALA A 22 4.35 -5.02 4.34
CA ALA A 22 4.85 -4.73 5.67
C ALA A 22 3.77 -5.10 6.70
N PHE A 23 4.19 -5.65 7.84
CA PHE A 23 3.28 -6.14 8.89
C PHE A 23 3.75 -5.66 10.26
N ASP A 24 2.81 -5.20 11.08
CA ASP A 24 3.08 -4.77 12.46
C ASP A 24 1.82 -4.94 13.31
N THR A 25 2.00 -5.16 14.60
CA THR A 25 0.92 -5.35 15.59
C THR A 25 0.62 -4.09 16.41
N ASN A 26 1.43 -3.03 16.29
CA ASN A 26 1.36 -1.85 17.14
C ASN A 26 1.18 -0.53 16.38
N THR A 27 1.91 -0.27 15.29
CA THR A 27 1.87 1.05 14.62
C THR A 27 1.57 0.97 13.13
N THR A 28 0.58 1.73 12.65
CA THR A 28 0.12 1.68 11.25
C THR A 28 0.80 2.68 10.32
N ARG A 29 1.31 3.80 10.85
CA ARG A 29 1.89 4.89 10.02
C ARG A 29 3.26 4.55 9.44
N HIS A 30 4.16 4.03 10.27
CA HIS A 30 5.51 3.66 9.82
C HIS A 30 5.46 2.51 8.82
N VAL A 31 4.59 1.54 9.05
CA VAL A 31 4.40 0.39 8.17
C VAL A 31 3.84 0.80 6.80
N ALA A 32 2.95 1.80 6.75
CA ALA A 32 2.51 2.39 5.50
C ALA A 32 3.68 3.03 4.72
N ILE A 33 4.55 3.78 5.41
CA ILE A 33 5.74 4.41 4.83
C ILE A 33 6.73 3.34 4.34
N ASP A 34 6.98 2.31 5.14
CA ASP A 34 7.93 1.26 4.82
C ASP A 34 7.45 0.47 3.59
N SER A 35 6.16 0.15 3.50
CA SER A 35 5.62 -0.58 2.36
C SER A 35 5.88 0.12 1.02
N ILE A 36 5.62 1.44 0.92
CA ILE A 36 5.85 2.19 -0.32
C ILE A 36 7.34 2.42 -0.59
N THR A 37 8.13 2.66 0.46
CA THR A 37 9.59 2.87 0.32
C THR A 37 10.27 1.59 -0.17
N ASN A 38 9.92 0.45 0.42
CA ASN A 38 10.41 -0.86 0.00
C ASN A 38 9.97 -1.18 -1.44
N ALA A 39 8.76 -0.80 -1.84
CA ALA A 39 8.28 -1.04 -3.19
C ALA A 39 9.08 -0.26 -4.25
N VAL A 40 9.32 1.03 -4.00
CA VAL A 40 10.13 1.85 -4.88
C VAL A 40 11.58 1.36 -4.93
N ALA A 41 12.14 0.94 -3.80
CA ALA A 41 13.49 0.37 -3.75
C ALA A 41 13.62 -0.95 -4.53
N ALA A 42 12.59 -1.80 -4.48
CA ALA A 42 12.57 -3.10 -5.16
C ALA A 42 12.44 -2.98 -6.68
N GLU A 43 11.50 -2.18 -7.16
CA GLU A 43 11.21 -2.07 -8.60
C GLU A 43 11.99 -0.95 -9.30
N LYS A 44 12.52 0.02 -8.54
CA LYS A 44 13.20 1.23 -9.04
C LYS A 44 12.44 1.90 -10.20
N PRO A 45 11.12 2.15 -10.05
CA PRO A 45 10.32 2.71 -11.14
C PRO A 45 10.66 4.19 -11.37
N ASP A 46 10.25 4.71 -12.52
CA ASP A 46 10.18 6.16 -12.72
C ASP A 46 9.03 6.75 -11.89
N CYS A 47 9.36 7.20 -10.67
CA CYS A 47 8.39 7.74 -9.72
C CYS A 47 7.64 8.97 -10.26
N SER A 48 8.26 9.77 -11.14
CA SER A 48 7.61 10.94 -11.74
C SER A 48 6.40 10.57 -12.61
N ARG A 49 6.33 9.32 -13.07
CA ARG A 49 5.22 8.77 -13.86
C ARG A 49 4.31 7.87 -13.03
N LEU A 50 4.58 7.72 -11.75
CA LEU A 50 3.90 6.79 -10.87
C LEU A 50 2.71 7.46 -10.18
N ARG A 51 1.60 6.72 -10.13
CA ARG A 51 0.40 7.09 -9.39
C ARG A 51 0.13 6.03 -8.34
N ILE A 52 0.07 6.44 -7.08
CA ILE A 52 -0.33 5.57 -5.99
C ILE A 52 -1.80 5.77 -5.66
N ARG A 53 -2.46 4.69 -5.29
CA ARG A 53 -3.85 4.71 -4.81
C ARG A 53 -3.94 3.96 -3.49
N THR A 54 -4.50 4.60 -2.47
CA THR A 54 -4.64 4.04 -1.12
C THR A 54 -6.09 4.12 -0.65
N ASP A 55 -6.48 3.36 0.36
CA ASP A 55 -7.77 3.58 1.03
C ASP A 55 -7.78 4.89 1.83
N ASN A 56 -8.96 5.29 2.31
CA ASN A 56 -9.20 6.53 3.06
C ASN A 56 -8.72 6.48 4.52
N GLY A 57 -7.90 5.48 4.90
CA GLY A 57 -7.34 5.36 6.24
C GLY A 57 -6.47 6.55 6.64
N ASN A 58 -6.56 6.92 7.93
CA ASN A 58 -5.85 8.06 8.50
C ASN A 58 -4.33 7.99 8.32
N GLN A 59 -3.77 6.79 8.26
CA GLN A 59 -2.34 6.55 8.03
C GLN A 59 -1.86 7.11 6.69
N TYR A 60 -2.67 7.02 5.63
CA TYR A 60 -2.34 7.54 4.30
C TYR A 60 -2.67 9.03 4.15
N ALA A 61 -3.61 9.54 4.96
CA ALA A 61 -3.86 10.97 5.07
C ALA A 61 -2.82 11.70 5.94
N SER A 62 -1.97 10.96 6.66
CA SER A 62 -1.00 11.53 7.59
C SER A 62 0.06 12.40 6.89
N HIS A 63 0.54 13.42 7.60
CA HIS A 63 1.57 14.32 7.10
C HIS A 63 2.86 13.60 6.68
N ASP A 64 3.30 12.59 7.45
CA ASP A 64 4.58 11.92 7.19
C ASP A 64 4.47 11.04 5.95
N PHE A 65 3.33 10.36 5.76
CA PHE A 65 3.10 9.57 4.56
C PHE A 65 3.14 10.47 3.32
N ARG A 66 2.41 11.60 3.32
CA ARG A 66 2.44 12.55 2.21
C ARG A 66 3.83 13.12 1.95
N LYS A 67 4.58 13.43 3.01
CA LYS A 67 5.96 13.91 2.90
C LYS A 67 6.87 12.87 2.24
N VAL A 68 6.75 11.59 2.61
CA VAL A 68 7.52 10.49 1.98
C VAL A 68 7.15 10.35 0.51
N VAL A 69 5.86 10.37 0.16
CA VAL A 69 5.40 10.30 -1.23
C VAL A 69 5.99 11.44 -2.09
N GLN A 70 6.06 12.65 -1.53
CA GLN A 70 6.69 13.78 -2.19
C GLN A 70 8.21 13.62 -2.33
N ILE A 71 8.90 13.15 -1.28
CA ILE A 71 10.36 12.89 -1.30
C ILE A 71 10.71 11.82 -2.35
N LEU A 72 9.88 10.79 -2.49
CA LEU A 72 10.02 9.76 -3.52
C LEU A 72 9.73 10.28 -4.94
N GLY A 73 9.24 11.51 -5.09
CA GLY A 73 8.93 12.11 -6.39
C GLY A 73 7.73 11.48 -7.09
N ILE A 74 6.81 10.85 -6.35
CA ILE A 74 5.60 10.24 -6.90
C ILE A 74 4.64 11.34 -7.36
N SER A 75 4.25 11.33 -8.64
CA SER A 75 3.50 12.45 -9.22
C SER A 75 2.06 12.58 -8.75
N LYS A 76 1.42 11.49 -8.32
CA LYS A 76 0.04 11.55 -7.84
C LYS A 76 -0.27 10.52 -6.75
N HIS A 77 -0.89 11.00 -5.67
CA HIS A 77 -1.54 10.17 -4.65
C HIS A 77 -3.05 10.35 -4.72
N GLU A 78 -3.77 9.25 -4.90
CA GLU A 78 -5.23 9.23 -4.94
C GLU A 78 -5.78 8.35 -3.82
N PHE A 79 -6.98 8.68 -3.35
CA PHE A 79 -7.74 7.81 -2.47
C PHE A 79 -8.73 6.97 -3.28
N ILE A 80 -8.97 5.74 -2.85
CA ILE A 80 -10.00 4.87 -3.42
C ILE A 80 -11.36 5.52 -3.18
N TRP A 81 -12.10 5.75 -4.27
CA TRP A 81 -13.47 6.24 -4.21
C TRP A 81 -14.40 5.12 -3.75
N LYS A 82 -15.40 5.46 -2.93
CA LYS A 82 -16.50 4.52 -2.63
C LYS A 82 -17.15 4.14 -3.97
N ASN A 83 -17.33 2.84 -4.21
CA ASN A 83 -17.94 2.24 -5.40
C ASN A 83 -17.05 2.06 -6.64
N THR A 84 -15.75 1.79 -6.49
CA THR A 84 -14.92 1.25 -7.59
C THR A 84 -14.56 -0.23 -7.34
N PRO A 85 -15.53 -1.17 -7.52
CA PRO A 85 -15.37 -2.58 -7.15
C PRO A 85 -14.17 -3.24 -7.82
N GLU A 86 -13.95 -3.07 -9.14
CA GLU A 86 -12.80 -3.68 -9.84
C GLU A 86 -11.42 -3.32 -9.25
N GLN A 87 -11.28 -2.11 -8.70
CA GLN A 87 -10.01 -1.66 -8.13
C GLN A 87 -9.78 -2.21 -6.72
N ASN A 88 -10.85 -2.38 -5.94
CA ASN A 88 -10.77 -2.93 -4.60
C ASN A 88 -10.75 -4.46 -4.62
N GLU A 89 -11.44 -5.09 -5.55
CA GLU A 89 -11.54 -6.54 -5.71
C GLU A 89 -10.17 -7.22 -5.82
N HIS A 90 -9.21 -6.58 -6.49
CA HIS A 90 -7.88 -7.16 -6.65
C HIS A 90 -7.08 -7.18 -5.33
N VAL A 91 -7.11 -6.06 -4.58
CA VAL A 91 -6.49 -5.98 -3.24
C VAL A 91 -7.21 -6.89 -2.25
N GLU A 92 -8.54 -6.99 -2.33
CA GLU A 92 -9.34 -7.89 -1.47
C GLU A 92 -9.08 -9.36 -1.76
N SER A 93 -9.05 -9.74 -3.05
CA SER A 93 -8.69 -11.10 -3.47
C SER A 93 -7.28 -11.46 -3.01
N PHE A 94 -6.35 -10.51 -3.10
CA PHE A 94 -5.00 -10.67 -2.58
C PHE A 94 -4.97 -10.87 -1.06
N HIS A 95 -5.67 -10.03 -0.28
CA HIS A 95 -5.79 -10.21 1.16
C HIS A 95 -6.39 -11.56 1.56
N LYS A 96 -7.33 -12.10 0.76
CA LYS A 96 -7.87 -13.45 0.95
C LYS A 96 -6.82 -14.53 0.70
N THR A 97 -6.02 -14.42 -0.35
CA THR A 97 -4.92 -15.37 -0.63
C THR A 97 -3.90 -15.37 0.51
N LEU A 98 -3.52 -14.18 0.99
CA LEU A 98 -2.53 -14.01 2.06
C LEU A 98 -3.00 -14.64 3.38
N LYS A 99 -4.27 -14.41 3.74
CA LYS A 99 -4.91 -15.06 4.90
C LYS A 99 -5.07 -16.58 4.75
N LYS A 100 -5.07 -17.11 3.53
CA LYS A 100 -5.26 -18.55 3.29
C LYS A 100 -3.94 -19.31 3.30
N GLU A 101 -2.86 -18.71 2.81
CA GLU A 101 -1.56 -19.40 2.68
C GLU A 101 -0.62 -19.20 3.87
N TYR A 102 -0.78 -18.11 4.63
CA TYR A 102 0.19 -17.72 5.68
C TYR A 102 -0.43 -17.46 7.05
N MET A 103 -1.75 -17.62 7.21
CA MET A 103 -2.48 -17.53 8.48
C MET A 103 -3.35 -18.76 8.67
#